data_AF-A0A4S9EBP4-F1
#
_entry.id   AF-A0A4S9EBP4-F1
#
_cell.length_a   1.000
_cell.length_b   1.000
_cell.length_c   1.000
_cell.angle_alpha   90.00
_cell.angle_beta   90.00
_cell.angle_gamma   90.00
#
_symmetry.space_group_name_H-M   'P 1'
#
loop_
_entity.id
_entity.type
_entity.pdbx_description
1 polymer ?
#
loop_
_entity_poly.entity_id
_entity_poly.type
_entity_poly.pdbx_seq_one_letter_code
_entity_poly.pdbx_strand_id
1 'polypeptide(L)'
;MFGPEKEHFVVHQSVICEKSNYFAKALCGTFQEGITGFVRLPDISPVIFRIFLVWLYHGKFAYVATDAGIDVDFASLTITDEDLEDKPIHQTDVSQPDDTENDSVVSDDSETERGTFGTTKSTVTVDDPKVQMSSSTRSANNTVLNKSKHDEENPESWAFLVFIKLYVFAERFDIRQLRADALDGLATAMNKRWMNISFKAIRFVYLNTTVNSKLRRYIVHCTAYCCKFAGSASEYEKLPVEFLVAVLLTNGRRLPPKQCDECYQRALKSTGLIDLDIDDVCKTQDLAPYRLDMCFYHEHPDEEERKACAARRTTTK
;
A
#
# COMPACT_ATOMS: atom_id res chain seq x y z
N MET A 1 -12.87 32.77 8.77
CA MET A 1 -12.08 31.55 9.01
C MET A 1 -12.40 30.57 7.90
N PHE A 2 -11.55 30.45 6.87
CA PHE A 2 -11.70 29.40 5.86
C PHE A 2 -10.58 28.38 6.11
N GLY A 3 -10.93 27.32 6.82
CA GLY A 3 -10.13 26.09 6.81
C GLY A 3 -10.35 25.36 5.48
N PRO A 4 -9.54 24.34 5.15
CA PRO A 4 -9.81 23.46 4.01
C PRO A 4 -11.22 22.88 4.12
N GLU A 5 -11.87 22.69 2.97
CA GLU A 5 -13.19 22.08 2.89
C GLU A 5 -13.10 20.66 3.46
N LYS A 6 -14.07 20.29 4.31
CA LYS A 6 -14.09 19.00 5.01
C LYS A 6 -15.14 18.13 4.38
N GLU A 7 -14.76 16.93 3.94
CA GLU A 7 -15.73 15.95 3.45
C GLU A 7 -16.14 15.01 4.58
N HIS A 8 -17.45 14.83 4.74
CA HIS A 8 -18.04 13.99 5.77
C HIS A 8 -18.59 12.71 5.13
N PHE A 9 -18.16 11.58 5.64
CA PHE A 9 -18.59 10.25 5.21
C PHE A 9 -19.33 9.55 6.34
N VAL A 10 -20.54 9.05 6.07
CA VAL A 10 -21.31 8.26 7.03
C VAL A 10 -21.11 6.78 6.72
N VAL A 11 -20.62 6.02 7.71
CA VAL A 11 -20.24 4.61 7.55
C VAL A 11 -20.87 3.79 8.68
N HIS A 12 -21.32 2.57 8.37
CA HIS A 12 -21.80 1.65 9.40
C HIS A 12 -20.62 1.18 10.24
N GLN A 13 -20.70 1.39 11.56
CA GLN A 13 -19.62 1.11 12.49
C GLN A 13 -19.22 -0.37 12.46
N SER A 14 -20.20 -1.27 12.47
CA SER A 14 -19.97 -2.72 12.42
C SER A 14 -19.12 -3.13 11.21
N VAL A 15 -19.42 -2.58 10.03
CA VAL A 15 -18.75 -2.94 8.78
C VAL A 15 -17.28 -2.48 8.77
N ILE A 16 -17.02 -1.22 9.16
CA ILE A 16 -15.66 -0.69 9.16
C ILE A 16 -14.80 -1.33 10.26
N CYS A 17 -15.37 -1.60 11.44
CA CYS A 17 -14.67 -2.24 12.54
C CYS A 17 -14.34 -3.71 12.24
N GLU A 18 -15.21 -4.44 11.54
CA GLU A 18 -14.94 -5.82 11.11
C GLU A 18 -13.72 -5.91 10.19
N LYS A 19 -13.50 -4.90 9.35
CA LYS A 19 -12.39 -4.90 8.37
C LYS A 19 -11.11 -4.24 8.88
N SER A 20 -11.16 -3.51 9.99
CA SER A 20 -10.03 -2.70 10.48
C SER A 20 -9.92 -2.77 11.99
N ASN A 21 -8.81 -3.33 12.47
CA ASN A 21 -8.49 -3.31 13.90
C ASN A 21 -8.28 -1.88 14.42
N TYR A 22 -7.80 -0.98 13.57
CA TYR A 22 -7.68 0.44 13.92
C TYR A 22 -9.05 1.05 14.22
N PHE A 23 -10.01 0.94 13.29
CA PHE A 23 -11.33 1.52 13.47
C PHE A 23 -12.12 0.81 14.57
N ALA A 24 -11.95 -0.51 14.75
CA ALA A 24 -12.51 -1.24 15.89
C ALA A 24 -12.03 -0.66 17.23
N LYS A 25 -10.72 -0.42 17.39
CA LYS A 25 -10.16 0.18 18.60
C LYS A 25 -10.62 1.63 18.80
N ALA A 26 -10.68 2.41 17.72
CA ALA A 26 -11.08 3.81 17.78
C ALA A 26 -12.57 3.98 18.13
N LEU A 27 -13.46 3.21 17.50
CA LEU A 27 -14.91 3.41 17.57
C LEU A 27 -15.61 2.54 18.63
N CYS A 28 -15.01 1.42 19.05
CA CYS A 28 -15.59 0.53 20.07
C CYS A 28 -14.92 0.69 21.46
N GLY A 29 -13.97 1.62 21.59
CA GLY A 29 -13.28 1.91 22.84
C GLY A 29 -13.92 3.04 23.65
N THR A 30 -13.25 3.43 24.74
CA THR A 30 -13.64 4.55 25.62
C THR A 30 -13.03 5.88 25.21
N PHE A 31 -12.28 5.92 24.10
CA PHE A 31 -11.70 7.15 23.56
C PHE A 31 -12.78 8.09 23.01
N GLN A 32 -12.39 9.34 22.74
CA GLN A 32 -13.32 10.37 22.26
C GLN A 32 -14.06 9.93 20.99
N GLU A 33 -13.39 9.22 20.11
CA GLU A 33 -13.94 8.66 18.87
C GLU A 33 -15.03 7.62 19.15
N GLY A 34 -14.84 6.75 20.15
CA GLY A 34 -15.81 5.73 20.54
C GLY A 34 -17.05 6.33 21.19
N ILE A 35 -16.89 7.44 21.92
CA ILE A 35 -17.99 8.19 22.53
C ILE A 35 -18.75 9.02 21.47
N THR A 36 -18.02 9.73 20.61
CA THR A 36 -18.60 10.68 19.65
C THR A 36 -19.05 10.02 18.34
N GLY A 37 -18.55 8.81 18.04
CA GLY A 37 -18.72 8.16 16.75
C GLY A 37 -18.05 8.93 15.60
N PHE A 38 -17.06 9.77 15.90
CA PHE A 38 -16.46 10.71 14.95
C PHE A 38 -14.96 10.49 14.83
N VAL A 39 -14.46 10.26 13.61
CA VAL A 39 -13.02 10.08 13.35
C VAL A 39 -12.53 11.14 12.37
N ARG A 40 -11.42 11.80 12.68
CA ARG A 40 -10.78 12.83 11.83
C ARG A 40 -9.54 12.27 11.16
N LEU A 41 -9.46 12.39 9.83
CA LEU A 41 -8.39 11.87 8.99
C LEU A 41 -7.82 13.00 8.10
N PRO A 42 -7.01 13.92 8.65
CA PRO A 42 -6.58 15.12 7.92
C PRO A 42 -5.59 14.88 6.78
N ASP A 43 -4.83 13.78 6.83
CA ASP A 43 -3.80 13.47 5.82
C ASP A 43 -4.27 12.44 4.77
N ILE A 44 -5.56 12.12 4.75
CA ILE A 44 -6.11 11.13 3.82
C ILE A 44 -6.81 11.88 2.70
N SER A 45 -6.59 11.45 1.46
CA SER A 45 -7.33 12.01 0.33
C SER A 45 -8.79 11.52 0.36
N PRO A 46 -9.78 12.42 0.19
CA PRO A 46 -11.18 12.01 0.06
C PRO A 46 -11.42 11.03 -1.09
N VAL A 47 -10.65 11.13 -2.18
CA VAL A 47 -10.71 10.19 -3.32
C VAL A 47 -10.34 8.78 -2.88
N ILE A 48 -9.25 8.61 -2.10
CA ILE A 48 -8.85 7.31 -1.56
C ILE A 48 -9.91 6.76 -0.61
N PHE A 49 -10.48 7.63 0.23
CA PHE A 49 -11.53 7.21 1.16
C PHE A 49 -12.82 6.78 0.44
N ARG A 50 -13.23 7.47 -0.64
CA ARG A 50 -14.35 7.06 -1.50
C ARG A 50 -14.14 5.68 -2.10
N ILE A 51 -12.96 5.42 -2.68
CA ILE A 51 -12.63 4.09 -3.22
C ILE A 51 -12.68 3.02 -2.12
N PHE A 52 -12.14 3.33 -0.94
CA PHE A 52 -12.22 2.43 0.22
C PHE A 52 -13.67 2.12 0.61
N LEU A 53 -14.57 3.11 0.65
CA LEU A 53 -15.97 2.87 1.00
C LEU A 53 -16.68 1.96 0.01
N VAL A 54 -16.48 2.19 -1.30
CA VAL A 54 -17.04 1.31 -2.34
C VAL A 54 -16.52 -0.12 -2.15
N TRP A 55 -15.21 -0.28 -1.95
CA TRP A 55 -14.62 -1.59 -1.65
C TRP A 55 -15.16 -2.19 -0.35
N LEU A 56 -15.36 -1.40 0.70
CA LEU A 56 -15.81 -1.85 2.01
C LEU A 56 -17.21 -2.48 1.94
N TYR A 57 -18.11 -1.90 1.14
CA TYR A 57 -19.49 -2.41 1.00
C TYR A 57 -19.65 -3.47 -0.10
N HIS A 58 -18.86 -3.42 -1.17
CA HIS A 58 -19.05 -4.28 -2.34
C HIS A 58 -17.97 -5.36 -2.53
N GLY A 59 -16.86 -5.28 -1.77
CA GLY A 59 -15.74 -6.21 -1.87
C GLY A 59 -14.95 -6.08 -3.18
N LYS A 60 -15.15 -5.01 -3.96
CA LYS A 60 -14.47 -4.74 -5.23
C LYS A 60 -14.17 -3.26 -5.36
N PHE A 61 -13.07 -2.93 -6.03
CA PHE A 61 -12.78 -1.55 -6.39
C PHE A 61 -13.75 -1.07 -7.46
N ALA A 62 -14.36 0.07 -7.20
CA ALA A 62 -15.00 0.94 -8.17
C ALA A 62 -14.93 2.36 -7.61
N TYR A 63 -15.14 3.35 -8.46
CA TYR A 63 -15.10 4.74 -8.08
C TYR A 63 -16.30 5.46 -8.65
N VAL A 64 -16.92 6.32 -7.86
CA VAL A 64 -17.97 7.23 -8.34
C VAL A 64 -17.34 8.61 -8.41
N ALA A 65 -17.21 9.14 -9.62
CA ALA A 65 -16.56 10.43 -9.83
C ALA A 65 -17.36 11.57 -9.21
N THR A 66 -16.65 12.62 -8.79
CA THR A 66 -17.28 13.90 -8.49
C THR A 66 -17.76 14.56 -9.78
N ASP A 67 -18.49 15.68 -9.67
CA ASP A 67 -18.89 16.50 -10.83
C ASP A 67 -17.68 16.96 -11.68
N ALA A 68 -16.46 16.95 -11.11
CA ALA A 68 -15.22 17.26 -11.82
C ALA A 68 -14.71 16.11 -12.71
N GLY A 69 -15.17 14.88 -12.49
CA GLY A 69 -14.81 13.69 -13.25
C GLY A 69 -13.58 12.93 -12.72
N ILE A 70 -13.52 11.62 -13.02
CA ILE A 70 -12.50 10.69 -12.51
C ILE A 70 -11.06 11.11 -12.82
N ASP A 71 -10.80 11.68 -14.00
CA ASP A 71 -9.44 12.09 -14.38
C ASP A 71 -8.94 13.26 -13.51
N VAL A 72 -9.82 14.17 -13.12
CA VAL A 72 -9.49 15.29 -12.22
C VAL A 72 -9.28 14.77 -10.80
N ASP A 73 -10.19 13.92 -10.33
CA ASP A 73 -10.09 13.29 -9.02
C ASP A 73 -8.78 12.50 -8.89
N PHE A 74 -8.41 11.70 -9.89
CA PHE A 74 -7.18 10.91 -9.85
C PHE A 74 -5.92 11.75 -10.07
N ALA A 75 -6.00 12.91 -10.73
CA ALA A 75 -4.88 13.84 -10.81
C ALA A 75 -4.48 14.38 -9.41
N SER A 76 -5.43 14.50 -8.48
CA SER A 76 -5.14 14.86 -7.08
C SER A 76 -4.30 13.81 -6.33
N LEU A 77 -4.25 12.58 -6.85
CA LEU A 77 -3.48 11.48 -6.27
C LEU A 77 -2.04 11.41 -6.79
N THR A 78 -1.59 12.41 -7.54
CA THR A 78 -0.18 12.52 -7.92
C THR A 78 0.70 12.74 -6.68
N ILE A 79 1.96 12.29 -6.75
CA ILE A 79 2.92 12.50 -5.66
C ILE A 79 3.66 13.80 -5.96
N THR A 80 3.49 14.78 -5.10
CA THR A 80 4.15 16.09 -5.20
C THR A 80 5.54 16.04 -4.58
N ASP A 81 6.33 17.11 -4.73
CA ASP A 81 7.60 17.21 -3.99
C ASP A 81 7.35 17.50 -2.50
N GLU A 82 6.26 18.18 -2.15
CA GLU A 82 5.81 18.42 -0.77
C GLU A 82 5.52 17.10 -0.02
N ASP A 83 4.92 16.12 -0.69
CA ASP A 83 4.70 14.76 -0.15
C ASP A 83 6.02 14.05 0.26
N LEU A 84 7.16 14.55 -0.24
CA LEU A 84 8.48 13.93 -0.12
C LEU A 84 9.50 14.79 0.65
N GLU A 85 9.13 16.00 1.08
CA GLU A 85 9.95 16.91 1.87
C GLU A 85 9.77 16.62 3.39
N ASP A 86 10.76 16.96 4.22
CA ASP A 86 10.77 16.88 5.70
C ASP A 86 10.83 15.51 6.42
N LYS A 87 11.13 14.39 5.74
CA LYS A 87 11.38 13.11 6.43
C LYS A 87 12.78 12.57 6.15
N PRO A 88 13.61 12.30 7.18
CA PRO A 88 14.92 11.68 6.96
C PRO A 88 14.73 10.35 6.23
N ILE A 89 15.50 10.17 5.17
CA ILE A 89 15.43 8.99 4.27
C ILE A 89 15.87 7.70 5.00
N HIS A 90 16.32 7.80 6.26
CA HIS A 90 16.72 6.68 7.10
C HIS A 90 15.77 6.52 8.30
N GLN A 91 14.92 5.49 8.25
CA GLN A 91 14.34 4.91 9.46
C GLN A 91 15.44 4.10 10.17
N THR A 92 16.11 4.74 11.12
CA THR A 92 16.85 4.02 12.15
C THR A 92 15.87 3.75 13.29
N ASP A 93 15.47 2.50 13.46
CA ASP A 93 14.63 2.09 14.59
C ASP A 93 15.47 2.04 15.88
N VAL A 94 14.85 2.43 17.00
CA VAL A 94 14.70 1.64 18.23
C VAL A 94 14.39 2.60 19.39
N SER A 95 13.15 2.51 19.90
CA SER A 95 12.83 2.59 21.32
C SER A 95 11.44 1.97 21.54
N GLN A 96 11.42 0.70 21.95
CA GLN A 96 10.28 0.14 22.66
C GLN A 96 10.24 0.78 24.06
N PRO A 97 9.07 1.10 24.63
CA PRO A 97 8.95 1.27 26.06
C PRO A 97 9.03 -0.10 26.73
N ASP A 98 9.94 -0.22 27.70
CA ASP A 98 10.05 -1.35 28.62
C ASP A 98 8.71 -1.66 29.29
N ASP A 99 8.24 -2.89 29.15
CA ASP A 99 7.29 -3.50 30.05
C ASP A 99 8.05 -3.98 31.29
N THR A 100 7.82 -3.34 32.43
CA THR A 100 8.04 -4.00 33.73
C THR A 100 6.92 -3.64 34.69
N GLU A 101 6.22 -4.71 35.09
CA GLU A 101 5.15 -4.81 36.07
C GLU A 101 5.52 -4.18 37.43
N ASN A 102 4.54 -3.63 38.14
CA ASN A 102 4.18 -4.24 39.43
C ASN A 102 2.76 -3.90 39.91
N ASP A 103 2.18 -4.93 40.51
CA ASP A 103 0.85 -5.13 41.10
C ASP A 103 0.42 -4.10 42.17
N SER A 104 -0.90 -3.88 42.30
CA SER A 104 -1.69 -4.53 43.37
C SER A 104 -3.11 -3.96 43.59
N VAL A 105 -3.98 -4.88 44.00
CA VAL A 105 -5.21 -4.76 44.84
C VAL A 105 -6.60 -4.72 44.16
N VAL A 106 -7.15 -5.93 43.99
CA VAL A 106 -8.49 -6.46 44.36
C VAL A 106 -9.61 -5.48 44.79
N SER A 107 -10.80 -5.60 44.17
CA SER A 107 -12.17 -5.75 44.73
C SER A 107 -13.19 -5.61 43.58
N ASP A 108 -13.85 -6.66 43.09
CA ASP A 108 -15.10 -7.31 43.55
C ASP A 108 -16.42 -6.68 43.02
N ASP A 109 -17.27 -7.57 42.50
CA ASP A 109 -18.70 -7.52 42.13
C ASP A 109 -19.32 -6.42 41.25
N SER A 110 -19.85 -6.79 40.08
CA SER A 110 -21.29 -7.13 39.89
C SER A 110 -21.78 -7.06 38.42
N GLU A 111 -22.52 -8.12 38.06
CA GLU A 111 -23.69 -8.24 37.17
C GLU A 111 -23.71 -7.65 35.74
N THR A 112 -23.83 -8.59 34.80
CA THR A 112 -24.70 -8.62 33.60
C THR A 112 -25.28 -7.32 33.08
N GLU A 113 -24.98 -7.01 31.81
CA GLU A 113 -26.03 -6.71 30.84
C GLU A 113 -25.65 -7.15 29.42
N ARG A 114 -26.53 -7.96 28.83
CA ARG A 114 -26.50 -8.42 27.45
C ARG A 114 -26.93 -7.24 26.56
N GLY A 115 -25.97 -6.47 26.08
CA GLY A 115 -26.19 -5.39 25.12
C GLY A 115 -26.45 -5.92 23.71
N THR A 116 -27.70 -5.79 23.27
CA THR A 116 -28.15 -6.02 21.90
C THR A 116 -27.38 -5.11 20.93
N PHE A 117 -26.75 -5.70 19.90
CA PHE A 117 -26.10 -4.95 18.81
C PHE A 117 -27.15 -4.13 18.05
N GLY A 118 -27.24 -2.84 18.35
CA GLY A 118 -27.94 -1.85 17.52
C GLY A 118 -27.07 -1.41 16.35
N THR A 119 -27.68 -1.14 15.21
CA THR A 119 -27.02 -0.69 13.99
C THR A 119 -26.58 0.78 14.13
N THR A 120 -25.44 1.03 14.79
CA THR A 120 -24.89 2.39 14.94
C THR A 120 -24.16 2.84 13.67
N LYS A 121 -24.42 4.09 13.24
CA LYS A 121 -23.70 4.76 12.13
C LYS A 121 -22.69 5.73 12.73
N SER A 122 -21.47 5.72 12.21
CA SER A 122 -20.39 6.64 12.59
C SER A 122 -20.08 7.60 11.45
N THR A 123 -19.52 8.76 11.78
CA THR A 123 -19.12 9.77 10.78
C THR A 123 -17.60 9.86 10.74
N VAL A 124 -17.03 9.68 9.55
CA VAL A 124 -15.60 9.90 9.29
C VAL A 124 -15.45 11.21 8.54
N THR A 125 -14.53 12.05 9.00
CA THR A 125 -14.18 13.31 8.33
C THR A 125 -12.81 13.21 7.71
N VAL A 126 -12.73 13.62 6.45
CA VAL A 126 -11.50 13.68 5.68
C VAL A 126 -11.30 15.13 5.24
N ASP A 127 -10.15 15.72 5.56
CA ASP A 127 -9.84 17.10 5.17
C ASP A 127 -9.14 17.10 3.79
N ASP A 128 -9.44 18.07 2.93
CA ASP A 128 -8.83 18.18 1.59
C ASP A 128 -7.55 19.06 1.62
N PRO A 129 -6.40 18.61 1.09
CA PRO A 129 -5.22 19.47 0.96
C PRO A 129 -5.42 20.60 -0.07
N LYS A 130 -5.12 21.82 0.38
CA LYS A 130 -5.39 23.12 -0.24
C LYS A 130 -4.82 23.27 -1.67
N VAL A 131 -5.68 23.41 -2.67
CA VAL A 131 -5.29 23.85 -4.03
C VAL A 131 -4.99 25.36 -4.02
N GLN A 132 -3.71 25.75 -4.11
CA GLN A 132 -3.33 27.13 -4.40
C GLN A 132 -3.13 27.30 -5.91
N MET A 133 -4.06 27.99 -6.54
CA MET A 133 -3.96 28.39 -7.94
C MET A 133 -3.07 29.64 -8.05
N SER A 134 -1.81 29.47 -8.43
CA SER A 134 -0.94 30.57 -8.83
C SER A 134 -0.56 30.45 -10.30
N SER A 135 -1.05 31.40 -11.09
CA SER A 135 -0.67 31.59 -12.49
C SER A 135 0.78 32.05 -12.61
N SER A 136 1.62 31.29 -13.32
CA SER A 136 2.81 31.83 -13.99
C SER A 136 3.24 30.91 -15.12
N THR A 137 3.14 31.45 -16.34
CA THR A 137 3.59 30.89 -17.61
C THR A 137 5.11 30.82 -17.65
N ARG A 138 5.68 29.60 -17.74
CA ARG A 138 6.90 29.40 -18.51
C ARG A 138 7.09 27.95 -18.95
N SER A 139 7.35 27.83 -20.25
CA SER A 139 7.50 26.63 -21.07
C SER A 139 8.40 25.56 -20.43
N ALA A 140 7.89 24.33 -20.31
CA ALA A 140 8.68 23.15 -20.02
C ALA A 140 8.24 21.99 -20.93
N ASN A 141 9.24 21.37 -21.52
CA ASN A 141 9.14 20.49 -22.68
C ASN A 141 8.42 19.17 -22.40
N ASN A 142 7.70 18.74 -23.43
CA ASN A 142 6.93 17.51 -23.60
C ASN A 142 7.49 16.26 -22.90
N THR A 143 6.70 15.72 -21.97
CA THR A 143 6.56 14.26 -21.82
C THR A 143 5.09 13.94 -22.03
N VAL A 144 4.79 13.31 -23.16
CA VAL A 144 3.44 12.89 -23.54
C VAL A 144 2.98 11.81 -22.56
N LEU A 145 2.28 12.22 -21.50
CA LEU A 145 1.42 11.33 -20.74
C LEU A 145 0.28 10.93 -21.67
N ASN A 146 0.37 9.70 -22.18
CA ASN A 146 -0.67 9.07 -22.98
C ASN A 146 -1.94 9.02 -22.11
N LYS A 147 -2.90 9.92 -22.35
CA LYS A 147 -4.19 10.00 -21.65
C LYS A 147 -5.01 8.74 -21.97
N SER A 148 -4.79 7.68 -21.20
CA SER A 148 -5.82 6.66 -21.04
C SER A 148 -6.94 7.29 -20.21
N LYS A 149 -8.15 7.41 -20.75
CA LYS A 149 -9.32 7.76 -19.93
C LYS A 149 -9.46 6.72 -18.82
N HIS A 150 -9.58 7.14 -17.58
CA HIS A 150 -9.94 6.24 -16.50
C HIS A 150 -11.43 5.89 -16.58
N ASP A 151 -11.77 4.65 -16.24
CA ASP A 151 -13.12 4.13 -16.21
C ASP A 151 -13.48 3.83 -14.75
N GLU A 152 -14.57 4.43 -14.30
CA GLU A 152 -15.11 4.39 -12.93
C GLU A 152 -15.39 2.98 -12.43
N GLU A 153 -15.88 2.10 -13.30
CA GLU A 153 -16.24 0.71 -12.96
C GLU A 153 -15.15 -0.30 -13.29
N ASN A 154 -14.07 0.15 -13.95
CA ASN A 154 -12.97 -0.71 -14.37
C ASN A 154 -11.64 -0.30 -13.73
N PRO A 155 -11.31 -0.85 -12.55
CA PRO A 155 -10.05 -0.61 -11.86
C PRO A 155 -8.80 -0.92 -12.68
N GLU A 156 -8.90 -1.81 -13.67
CA GLU A 156 -7.76 -2.15 -14.52
C GLU A 156 -7.33 -0.99 -15.43
N SER A 157 -8.20 0.02 -15.60
CA SER A 157 -7.89 1.26 -16.32
C SER A 157 -7.19 2.31 -15.45
N TRP A 158 -7.17 2.13 -14.12
CA TRP A 158 -6.69 3.12 -13.18
C TRP A 158 -5.16 3.24 -13.20
N ALA A 159 -4.64 4.40 -12.77
CA ALA A 159 -3.21 4.59 -12.62
C ALA A 159 -2.66 3.74 -11.47
N PHE A 160 -1.45 3.19 -11.63
CA PHE A 160 -0.80 2.37 -10.60
C PHE A 160 -0.65 3.11 -9.25
N LEU A 161 -0.57 4.45 -9.27
CA LEU A 161 -0.49 5.29 -8.08
C LEU A 161 -1.73 5.18 -7.17
N VAL A 162 -2.91 4.94 -7.75
CA VAL A 162 -4.15 4.75 -6.98
C VAL A 162 -4.00 3.56 -6.05
N PHE A 163 -3.51 2.43 -6.58
CA PHE A 163 -3.29 1.22 -5.81
C PHE A 163 -2.16 1.35 -4.78
N ILE A 164 -1.09 2.10 -5.09
CA ILE A 164 -0.04 2.41 -4.11
C ILE A 164 -0.62 3.20 -2.93
N LYS A 165 -1.39 4.26 -3.18
CA LYS A 165 -2.00 5.06 -2.11
C LYS A 165 -3.07 4.28 -1.33
N LEU A 166 -3.86 3.42 -1.99
CA LEU A 166 -4.78 2.49 -1.32
C LEU A 166 -4.07 1.51 -0.41
N TYR A 167 -2.95 0.93 -0.86
CA TYR A 167 -2.15 0.03 -0.03
C TYR A 167 -1.60 0.77 1.21
N VAL A 168 -1.03 1.97 1.03
CA VAL A 168 -0.53 2.80 2.14
C VAL A 168 -1.65 3.11 3.15
N PHE A 169 -2.83 3.49 2.66
CA PHE A 169 -4.02 3.67 3.49
C PHE A 169 -4.36 2.38 4.25
N ALA A 170 -4.41 1.24 3.56
CA ALA A 170 -4.75 -0.05 4.13
C ALA A 170 -3.74 -0.54 5.19
N GLU A 171 -2.45 -0.25 5.01
CA GLU A 171 -1.43 -0.56 6.01
C GLU A 171 -1.56 0.35 7.24
N ARG A 172 -1.78 1.66 7.04
CA ARG A 172 -1.99 2.64 8.13
C ARG A 172 -3.18 2.28 9.01
N PHE A 173 -4.27 1.79 8.43
CA PHE A 173 -5.51 1.47 9.14
C PHE A 173 -5.70 -0.03 9.40
N ASP A 174 -4.64 -0.83 9.24
CA ASP A 174 -4.64 -2.29 9.48
C ASP A 174 -5.83 -3.03 8.81
N ILE A 175 -5.92 -2.90 7.48
CA ILE A 175 -6.96 -3.50 6.64
C ILE A 175 -6.28 -4.53 5.72
N ARG A 176 -6.03 -5.73 6.26
CA ARG A 176 -5.26 -6.79 5.57
C ARG A 176 -5.82 -7.14 4.19
N GLN A 177 -7.14 -7.32 4.08
CA GLN A 177 -7.77 -7.71 2.82
C GLN A 177 -7.62 -6.62 1.74
N LEU A 178 -7.70 -5.35 2.13
CA LEU A 178 -7.49 -4.22 1.22
C LEU A 178 -6.04 -4.12 0.75
N ARG A 179 -5.05 -4.45 1.61
CA ARG A 179 -3.63 -4.55 1.21
C ARG A 179 -3.42 -5.59 0.11
N ALA A 180 -4.03 -6.77 0.25
CA ALA A 180 -3.98 -7.82 -0.77
C ALA A 180 -4.64 -7.38 -2.08
N ASP A 181 -5.87 -6.86 -2.02
CA ASP A 181 -6.60 -6.44 -3.22
C ASP A 181 -5.88 -5.27 -3.94
N ALA A 182 -5.31 -4.32 -3.18
CA ALA A 182 -4.52 -3.23 -3.75
C ALA A 182 -3.25 -3.73 -4.47
N LEU A 183 -2.56 -4.75 -3.94
CA LEU A 183 -1.41 -5.36 -4.62
C LEU A 183 -1.81 -6.08 -5.91
N ASP A 184 -2.93 -6.79 -5.92
CA ASP A 184 -3.45 -7.44 -7.12
C ASP A 184 -3.85 -6.41 -8.20
N GLY A 185 -4.49 -5.31 -7.80
CA GLY A 185 -4.80 -4.18 -8.68
C GLY A 185 -3.53 -3.51 -9.23
N LEU A 186 -2.53 -3.28 -8.37
CA LEU A 186 -1.23 -2.74 -8.77
C LEU A 186 -0.54 -3.65 -9.79
N ALA A 187 -0.49 -4.95 -9.54
CA ALA A 187 0.12 -5.93 -10.44
C ALA A 187 -0.56 -5.94 -11.81
N THR A 188 -1.89 -5.86 -11.83
CA THR A 188 -2.67 -5.78 -13.06
C THR A 188 -2.36 -4.49 -13.84
N ALA A 189 -2.36 -3.34 -13.18
CA ALA A 189 -2.07 -2.05 -13.80
C ALA A 189 -0.64 -1.99 -14.37
N MET A 190 0.34 -2.54 -13.64
CA MET A 190 1.75 -2.58 -14.04
C MET A 190 1.99 -3.50 -15.25
N ASN A 191 1.35 -4.67 -15.28
CA ASN A 191 1.51 -5.64 -16.37
C ASN A 191 0.96 -5.12 -17.71
N LYS A 192 -0.18 -4.42 -17.69
CA LYS A 192 -0.81 -3.91 -18.93
C LYS A 192 0.01 -2.81 -19.61
N ARG A 193 0.68 -1.95 -18.84
CA ARG A 193 1.31 -0.75 -19.38
C ARG A 193 2.83 -0.85 -19.56
N TRP A 194 3.44 -1.99 -19.18
CA TRP A 194 4.90 -2.18 -19.19
C TRP A 194 5.64 -1.01 -18.50
N MET A 195 5.02 -0.45 -17.45
CA MET A 195 5.53 0.74 -16.77
C MET A 195 6.52 0.38 -15.68
N ASN A 196 7.54 1.19 -15.51
CA ASN A 196 8.41 1.16 -14.33
C ASN A 196 7.83 2.09 -13.25
N ILE A 197 7.98 1.69 -11.99
CA ILE A 197 7.58 2.52 -10.85
C ILE A 197 8.51 3.74 -10.80
N SER A 198 7.93 4.94 -10.70
CA SER A 198 8.71 6.17 -10.66
C SER A 198 9.49 6.31 -9.34
N PHE A 199 10.61 7.03 -9.35
CA PHE A 199 11.40 7.25 -8.13
C PHE A 199 10.63 8.00 -7.05
N LYS A 200 9.75 8.94 -7.43
CA LYS A 200 8.82 9.60 -6.49
C LYS A 200 7.90 8.60 -5.80
N ALA A 201 7.35 7.63 -6.54
CA ALA A 201 6.52 6.57 -5.98
C ALA A 201 7.29 5.63 -5.04
N ILE A 202 8.52 5.26 -5.38
CA ILE A 202 9.38 4.45 -4.50
C ILE A 202 9.64 5.20 -3.18
N ARG A 203 10.05 6.47 -3.26
CA ARG A 203 10.26 7.31 -2.07
C ARG A 203 9.00 7.41 -1.22
N PHE A 204 7.85 7.69 -1.83
CA PHE A 204 6.56 7.77 -1.14
C PHE A 204 6.22 6.47 -0.41
N VAL A 205 6.41 5.31 -1.04
CA VAL A 205 6.17 4.01 -0.39
C VAL A 205 7.03 3.86 0.86
N TYR A 206 8.33 4.12 0.77
CA TYR A 206 9.24 3.97 1.91
C TYR A 206 8.98 4.99 3.03
N LEU A 207 8.48 6.18 2.71
CA LEU A 207 8.11 7.19 3.71
C LEU A 207 6.80 6.90 4.45
N ASN A 208 5.94 6.04 3.90
CA ASN A 208 4.56 5.85 4.38
C ASN A 208 4.18 4.38 4.65
N THR A 209 5.14 3.47 4.62
CA THR A 209 4.94 2.05 4.96
C THR A 209 5.95 1.61 6.01
N THR A 210 5.74 0.45 6.61
CA THR A 210 6.67 -0.17 7.56
C THR A 210 7.83 -0.87 6.85
N VAL A 211 8.93 -1.13 7.57
CA VAL A 211 10.11 -1.83 7.02
C VAL A 211 9.79 -3.24 6.48
N ASN A 212 8.77 -3.90 7.04
CA ASN A 212 8.33 -5.24 6.65
C ASN A 212 7.20 -5.24 5.61
N SER A 213 6.86 -4.07 5.06
CA SER A 213 5.76 -3.93 4.11
C SER A 213 5.92 -4.81 2.88
N LYS A 214 4.88 -5.59 2.57
CA LYS A 214 4.85 -6.42 1.37
C LYS A 214 4.89 -5.61 0.09
N LEU A 215 4.37 -4.38 0.11
CA LEU A 215 4.50 -3.44 -1.02
C LEU A 215 5.97 -3.07 -1.27
N ARG A 216 6.77 -2.79 -0.23
CA ARG A 216 8.22 -2.53 -0.39
C ARG A 216 8.91 -3.72 -1.08
N ARG A 217 8.61 -4.95 -0.66
CA ARG A 217 9.15 -6.17 -1.27
C ARG A 217 8.70 -6.32 -2.74
N TYR A 218 7.43 -6.06 -3.03
CA TYR A 218 6.90 -6.11 -4.39
C TYR A 218 7.61 -5.14 -5.33
N ILE A 219 7.78 -3.87 -4.92
CA ILE A 219 8.43 -2.86 -5.77
C ILE A 219 9.93 -3.12 -5.96
N VAL A 220 10.61 -3.75 -4.99
CA VAL A 220 11.99 -4.23 -5.14
C VAL A 220 12.07 -5.28 -6.24
N HIS A 221 11.18 -6.28 -6.22
CA HIS A 221 11.15 -7.29 -7.27
C HIS A 221 10.76 -6.70 -8.63
N CYS A 222 9.79 -5.78 -8.70
CA CYS A 222 9.49 -5.09 -9.97
C CYS A 222 10.74 -4.40 -10.53
N THR A 223 11.48 -3.71 -9.67
CA THR A 223 12.69 -2.98 -10.08
C THR A 223 13.80 -3.94 -10.52
N ALA A 224 14.08 -4.97 -9.73
CA ALA A 224 15.13 -5.94 -10.04
C ALA A 224 14.87 -6.68 -11.37
N TYR A 225 13.61 -7.04 -11.66
CA TYR A 225 13.27 -7.83 -12.84
C TYR A 225 12.88 -7.02 -14.08
N CYS A 226 12.49 -5.74 -13.93
CA CYS A 226 11.99 -4.93 -15.05
C CYS A 226 12.85 -3.69 -15.35
N CYS A 227 13.60 -3.16 -14.39
CA CYS A 227 14.39 -1.94 -14.59
C CYS A 227 15.81 -2.23 -15.07
N LYS A 228 16.32 -1.35 -15.96
CA LYS A 228 17.74 -1.30 -16.31
C LYS A 228 18.37 -0.10 -15.61
N PHE A 229 19.42 -0.34 -14.82
CA PHE A 229 20.22 0.71 -14.19
C PHE A 229 21.26 1.25 -15.19
N ALA A 230 20.78 2.03 -16.17
CA ALA A 230 21.62 2.59 -17.24
C ALA A 230 22.11 4.02 -16.95
N GLY A 231 21.55 4.66 -15.92
CA GLY A 231 21.89 6.01 -15.51
C GLY A 231 23.15 6.11 -14.68
N SER A 232 23.58 7.34 -14.41
CA SER A 232 24.67 7.62 -13.47
C SER A 232 24.22 7.40 -12.02
N ALA A 233 25.17 7.19 -11.09
CA ALA A 233 24.86 6.99 -9.67
C ALA A 233 24.02 8.13 -9.07
N SER A 234 24.24 9.37 -9.53
CA SER A 234 23.53 10.56 -9.04
C SER A 234 22.03 10.56 -9.35
N GLU A 235 21.58 9.81 -10.35
CA GLU A 235 20.15 9.65 -10.65
C GLU A 235 19.42 8.86 -9.55
N TYR A 236 20.15 8.06 -8.79
CA TYR A 236 19.63 7.15 -7.78
C TYR A 236 19.86 7.65 -6.35
N GLU A 237 20.63 8.73 -6.15
CA GLU A 237 21.00 9.26 -4.81
C GLU A 237 19.79 9.62 -3.94
N LYS A 238 18.65 9.97 -4.56
CA LYS A 238 17.42 10.33 -3.84
C LYS A 238 16.58 9.12 -3.43
N LEU A 239 16.92 7.91 -3.87
CA LEU A 239 16.20 6.71 -3.50
C LEU A 239 16.60 6.22 -2.11
N PRO A 240 15.68 5.56 -1.38
CA PRO A 240 16.02 4.96 -0.09
C PRO A 240 17.19 3.99 -0.22
N VAL A 241 18.17 4.08 0.68
CA VAL A 241 19.37 3.23 0.63
C VAL A 241 19.00 1.76 0.83
N GLU A 242 18.08 1.49 1.76
CA GLU A 242 17.54 0.16 2.01
C GLU A 242 16.85 -0.44 0.77
N PHE A 243 16.20 0.40 -0.06
CA PHE A 243 15.62 -0.04 -1.33
C PHE A 243 16.72 -0.44 -2.31
N LEU A 244 17.75 0.40 -2.48
CA LEU A 244 18.85 0.13 -3.39
C LEU A 244 19.64 -1.13 -2.98
N VAL A 245 19.89 -1.30 -1.67
CA VAL A 245 20.51 -2.50 -1.11
C VAL A 245 19.65 -3.72 -1.39
N ALA A 246 18.33 -3.64 -1.15
CA ALA A 246 17.43 -4.75 -1.43
C ALA A 246 17.44 -5.13 -2.92
N VAL A 247 17.42 -4.16 -3.84
CA VAL A 247 17.51 -4.43 -5.28
C VAL A 247 18.85 -5.05 -5.67
N LEU A 248 19.96 -4.57 -5.11
CA LEU A 248 21.30 -5.14 -5.31
C LEU A 248 21.34 -6.61 -4.87
N LEU A 249 20.84 -6.90 -3.67
CA LEU A 249 20.77 -8.25 -3.12
C LEU A 249 19.89 -9.16 -3.98
N THR A 250 18.69 -8.72 -4.37
CA THR A 250 17.81 -9.49 -5.27
C THR A 250 18.52 -9.78 -6.59
N ASN A 251 19.18 -8.80 -7.21
CA ASN A 251 19.92 -9.02 -8.46
C ASN A 251 21.07 -10.02 -8.30
N GLY A 252 21.78 -10.00 -7.17
CA GLY A 252 22.82 -10.98 -6.86
C GLY A 252 22.29 -12.40 -6.61
N ARG A 253 21.02 -12.53 -6.21
CA ARG A 253 20.35 -13.81 -5.95
C ARG A 253 19.60 -14.37 -7.14
N ARG A 254 19.43 -13.62 -8.22
CA ARG A 254 18.76 -14.12 -9.43
C ARG A 254 19.53 -15.27 -10.08
N LEU A 255 18.80 -16.12 -10.80
CA LEU A 255 19.44 -17.24 -11.48
C LEU A 255 20.43 -16.74 -12.53
N PRO A 256 21.64 -17.32 -12.58
CA PRO A 256 22.65 -16.91 -13.54
C PRO A 256 22.15 -17.16 -14.97
N PRO A 257 22.61 -16.36 -15.94
CA PRO A 257 22.24 -16.53 -17.35
C PRO A 257 22.71 -17.90 -17.88
N LYS A 258 22.28 -18.26 -19.09
CA LYS A 258 22.68 -19.51 -19.75
C LYS A 258 24.22 -19.65 -19.77
N GLN A 259 24.71 -20.72 -19.17
CA GLN A 259 26.12 -21.07 -19.01
C GLN A 259 26.28 -22.60 -19.20
N CYS A 260 27.52 -23.11 -19.21
CA CYS A 260 27.73 -24.56 -19.08
C CYS A 260 27.37 -25.03 -17.65
N ASP A 261 27.07 -26.32 -17.50
CA ASP A 261 26.57 -26.88 -16.24
C ASP A 261 27.51 -26.62 -15.07
N GLU A 262 28.82 -26.78 -15.26
CA GLU A 262 29.79 -26.57 -14.18
C GLU A 262 29.85 -25.10 -13.74
N CYS A 263 29.85 -24.15 -14.67
CA CYS A 263 29.79 -22.72 -14.34
C CYS A 263 28.47 -22.35 -13.66
N TYR A 264 27.36 -22.92 -14.13
CA TYR A 264 26.04 -22.70 -13.55
C TYR A 264 25.98 -23.18 -12.10
N GLN A 265 26.44 -24.41 -11.82
CA GLN A 265 26.48 -24.96 -10.45
C GLN A 265 27.40 -24.14 -9.53
N ARG A 266 28.57 -23.72 -10.01
CA ARG A 266 29.46 -22.84 -9.25
C ARG A 266 28.79 -21.50 -8.94
N ALA A 267 28.09 -20.91 -9.91
CA ALA A 267 27.38 -19.66 -9.73
C ALA A 267 26.26 -19.79 -8.68
N LEU A 268 25.43 -20.83 -8.76
CA LEU A 268 24.38 -21.10 -7.76
C LEU A 268 24.94 -21.25 -6.34
N LYS A 269 26.09 -21.91 -6.20
CA LYS A 269 26.77 -22.01 -4.90
C LYS A 269 27.29 -20.66 -4.42
N SER A 270 27.93 -19.90 -5.31
CA SER A 270 28.52 -18.60 -4.97
C SER A 270 27.49 -17.54 -4.56
N THR A 271 26.27 -17.63 -5.08
CA THR A 271 25.15 -16.73 -4.72
C THR A 271 24.36 -17.24 -3.52
N GLY A 272 24.74 -18.40 -2.96
CA GLY A 272 24.08 -19.00 -1.81
C GLY A 272 22.73 -19.64 -2.10
N LEU A 273 22.33 -19.80 -3.37
CA LEU A 273 21.02 -20.36 -3.73
C LEU A 273 20.86 -21.85 -3.41
N ILE A 274 21.98 -22.55 -3.22
CA ILE A 274 22.01 -23.97 -2.81
C ILE A 274 22.07 -24.09 -1.29
N ASP A 275 22.92 -23.28 -0.65
CA ASP A 275 23.34 -23.49 0.73
C ASP A 275 22.55 -22.63 1.74
N LEU A 276 21.85 -21.58 1.29
CA LEU A 276 21.07 -20.68 2.13
C LEU A 276 19.56 -20.82 1.88
N ASP A 277 18.79 -20.61 2.95
CA ASP A 277 17.33 -20.53 2.86
C ASP A 277 16.90 -19.16 2.32
N ILE A 278 17.02 -19.01 0.99
CA ILE A 278 16.61 -17.82 0.25
C ILE A 278 15.23 -18.10 -0.36
N ASP A 279 14.21 -17.40 0.13
CA ASP A 279 12.82 -17.49 -0.34
C ASP A 279 12.40 -16.28 -1.20
N ASP A 280 13.31 -15.33 -1.45
CA ASP A 280 13.02 -14.08 -2.14
C ASP A 280 13.00 -14.17 -3.68
N VAL A 281 13.55 -15.24 -4.26
CA VAL A 281 13.64 -15.46 -5.71
C VAL A 281 13.25 -16.88 -6.12
N CYS A 282 12.84 -17.06 -7.37
CA CYS A 282 12.58 -18.39 -7.91
C CYS A 282 13.89 -19.14 -8.17
N LYS A 283 14.01 -20.35 -7.60
CA LYS A 283 15.20 -21.21 -7.71
C LYS A 283 15.25 -22.03 -9.01
N THR A 284 14.17 -22.06 -9.80
CA THR A 284 14.07 -22.89 -11.01
C THR A 284 13.95 -22.09 -12.31
N GLN A 285 13.45 -20.85 -12.25
CA GLN A 285 13.30 -19.96 -13.41
C GLN A 285 13.66 -18.53 -13.01
N ASP A 286 14.33 -17.77 -13.88
CA ASP A 286 14.63 -16.34 -13.61
C ASP A 286 13.36 -15.48 -13.83
N LEU A 287 12.35 -15.72 -12.99
CA LEU A 287 11.08 -15.02 -12.98
C LEU A 287 10.87 -14.38 -11.63
N ALA A 288 10.33 -13.15 -11.64
CA ALA A 288 9.94 -12.46 -10.43
C ALA A 288 8.85 -13.26 -9.69
N PRO A 289 8.85 -13.32 -8.35
CA PRO A 289 7.88 -14.13 -7.61
C PRO A 289 6.41 -13.78 -7.91
N TYR A 290 6.11 -12.52 -8.24
CA TYR A 290 4.73 -12.10 -8.58
C TYR A 290 4.22 -12.70 -9.90
N ARG A 291 5.10 -13.24 -10.76
CA ARG A 291 4.70 -13.98 -11.96
C ARG A 291 4.30 -15.43 -11.67
N LEU A 292 4.71 -15.96 -10.52
CA LEU A 292 4.46 -17.33 -10.11
C LEU A 292 3.32 -17.39 -9.10
N ASP A 293 3.37 -16.55 -8.07
CA ASP A 293 2.39 -16.53 -7.00
C ASP A 293 2.29 -15.14 -6.34
N MET A 294 1.16 -14.46 -6.56
CA MET A 294 0.87 -13.17 -5.92
C MET A 294 0.69 -13.30 -4.40
N CYS A 295 0.29 -14.46 -3.86
CA CYS A 295 0.20 -14.67 -2.41
C CYS A 295 1.55 -14.53 -1.70
N PHE A 296 2.67 -14.55 -2.43
CA PHE A 296 3.99 -14.23 -1.86
C PHE A 296 4.02 -12.83 -1.21
N TYR A 297 3.25 -11.88 -1.75
CA TYR A 297 3.15 -10.51 -1.26
C TYR A 297 1.90 -10.26 -0.42
N HIS A 298 1.13 -11.29 -0.10
CA HIS A 298 -0.04 -11.15 0.75
C HIS A 298 0.25 -11.67 2.15
N GLU A 299 -0.54 -11.22 3.11
CA GLU A 299 -0.51 -11.71 4.48
C GLU A 299 -1.68 -12.66 4.69
N HIS A 300 -1.37 -13.85 5.17
CA HIS A 300 -2.36 -14.88 5.49
C HIS A 300 -2.06 -15.40 6.90
N PRO A 301 -3.07 -15.54 7.77
CA PRO A 301 -2.92 -16.14 9.09
C PRO A 301 -2.72 -17.65 8.99
N ASP A 302 -3.27 -18.29 7.96
CA ASP A 302 -3.19 -19.72 7.72
C ASP A 302 -3.23 -20.06 6.21
N GLU A 303 -3.02 -21.34 5.92
CA GLU A 303 -2.97 -21.87 4.57
C GLU A 303 -4.36 -21.91 3.89
N GLU A 304 -5.45 -21.97 4.66
CA GLU A 304 -6.80 -21.99 4.09
C GLU A 304 -7.18 -20.59 3.56
N GLU A 305 -6.85 -19.53 4.29
CA GLU A 305 -6.97 -18.15 3.81
C GLU A 305 -6.06 -17.88 2.60
N ARG A 306 -4.85 -18.46 2.56
CA ARG A 306 -3.97 -18.37 1.39
C ARG A 306 -4.63 -19.00 0.16
N LYS A 307 -5.17 -20.21 0.27
CA LYS A 307 -5.90 -20.90 -0.81
C LYS A 307 -7.13 -20.10 -1.25
N ALA A 308 -7.91 -19.59 -0.30
CA ALA A 308 -9.08 -18.76 -0.60
C ALA A 308 -8.70 -17.47 -1.35
N CYS A 309 -7.58 -16.84 -0.97
CA CYS A 309 -7.04 -15.68 -1.69
C CYS A 309 -6.62 -16.03 -3.12
N ALA A 310 -5.91 -17.15 -3.31
CA ALA A 310 -5.54 -17.63 -4.64
C ALA A 310 -6.76 -17.94 -5.52
N ALA A 311 -7.79 -18.59 -4.97
CA ALA A 311 -9.02 -18.94 -5.68
C ALA A 311 -9.75 -17.69 -6.20
N ARG A 312 -9.88 -16.63 -5.37
CA ARG A 312 -10.55 -15.37 -5.77
C ARG A 312 -9.92 -14.70 -6.99
N ARG A 313 -8.60 -14.81 -7.16
CA ARG A 313 -7.90 -14.30 -8.35
C ARG A 313 -8.18 -15.12 -9.60
N THR A 314 -8.35 -16.42 -9.46
CA THR A 314 -8.66 -17.30 -10.60
C THR A 314 -10.09 -17.16 -11.08
N THR A 315 -11.04 -16.83 -10.20
CA THR A 315 -12.46 -16.64 -10.55
C THR A 315 -12.77 -15.27 -11.16
N THR A 316 -11.84 -14.31 -11.07
CA THR A 316 -12.01 -12.93 -11.56
C THR A 316 -11.34 -12.71 -12.93
N LYS A 317 -10.63 -13.71 -13.46
CA LYS A 317 -10.05 -13.73 -14.81
C LYS A 317 -10.99 -14.41 -15.79
#